data_AF-A0A9P1DMC8-F1
#
_entry.id   AF-A0A9P1DMC8-F1
#
_cell.length_a   1.000
_cell.length_b   1.000
_cell.length_c   1.000
_cell.angle_alpha   90.00
_cell.angle_beta   90.00
_cell.angle_gamma   90.00
#
_symmetry.space_group_name_H-M   'P 1'
#
loop_
_entity.id
_entity.type
_entity.pdbx_description
1 polymer ?
#
loop_
_entity_poly.entity_id
_entity_poly.type
_entity_poly.pdbx_seq_one_letter_code
_entity_poly.pdbx_strand_id
1 'polypeptide(L)'
;MPWRVLQALVGLCWHERWYHLGLCLLLGFAFFLRTQEVLALHVSDIEVSLPANSIVIRLRRTKTSKQHLQALTLEHTAVAALTAFALKELSDVWLWPWSPTLFRTSFTSLCDFFFLTPLSFVPYSLRRGGATHFYVVLKSLDFVMVQGRWKDQRTCRLYLDDARAMLVNVTLPDASVTLLRQFRRHLSTGWVGCEGDCTSAYKWWPPAGEFVQWCWSLCRKAAVVKVTAPAPTSGGHLRVSKLHQGSQLLDAENLAICNEVNLSRGSYGHPNVCARPCILFLCNKCYKGNKCGFCHLPHESRPRTLDKQQRSYLKELPKVTFLKMLLPFVRKRVEGTELDAAVVLQLLMSEISVRSPRSPAPTVLTPTQIRIVFERMSLAGLVSTACTILPQSDRFPKLMQKELQRLRKAIRAFDLDTLDTLG
;
A
#
# COMPACT_ATOMS: atom_id res chain seq x y z
N MET A 1 -2.95 -8.87 9.58
CA MET A 1 -2.25 -10.18 9.64
C MET A 1 -2.53 -10.83 10.99
N PRO A 2 -2.95 -12.11 11.03
CA PRO A 2 -3.15 -12.84 12.29
C PRO A 2 -1.83 -13.16 13.02
N TRP A 3 -1.86 -13.28 14.35
CA TRP A 3 -0.70 -13.67 15.17
C TRP A 3 -0.10 -15.02 14.72
N ARG A 4 -0.95 -16.00 14.41
CA ARG A 4 -0.52 -17.33 13.94
C ARG A 4 0.28 -17.26 12.64
N VAL A 5 -0.13 -16.38 11.73
CA VAL A 5 0.58 -16.16 10.46
C VAL A 5 1.95 -15.54 10.74
N LEU A 6 2.01 -14.50 11.58
CA LEU A 6 3.28 -13.90 11.98
C LEU A 6 4.25 -14.94 12.56
N GLN A 7 3.78 -15.75 13.50
CA GLN A 7 4.60 -16.80 14.12
C GLN A 7 5.21 -17.74 13.06
N ALA A 8 4.47 -18.09 12.01
CA ALA A 8 5.03 -18.92 10.94
C ALA A 8 6.08 -18.18 10.10
N LEU A 9 5.82 -16.91 9.74
CA LEU A 9 6.79 -16.10 8.99
C LEU A 9 8.10 -15.94 9.76
N VAL A 10 7.99 -15.61 11.04
CA VAL A 10 9.11 -15.52 11.99
C VAL A 10 9.79 -16.89 12.11
N GLY A 11 9.04 -17.97 12.30
CA GLY A 11 9.60 -19.33 12.37
C GLY A 11 10.44 -19.70 11.15
N LEU A 12 9.95 -19.40 9.93
CA LEU A 12 10.71 -19.61 8.70
C LEU A 12 11.97 -18.73 8.64
N CYS A 13 11.87 -17.44 8.97
CA CYS A 13 13.05 -16.58 9.01
C CYS A 13 14.13 -17.12 9.96
N TRP A 14 13.77 -17.60 11.15
CA TRP A 14 14.74 -18.15 12.09
C TRP A 14 15.29 -19.51 11.64
N HIS A 15 14.46 -20.36 11.04
CA HIS A 15 14.92 -21.61 10.43
C HIS A 15 16.03 -21.37 9.40
N GLU A 16 15.86 -20.33 8.56
CA GLU A 16 16.82 -19.89 7.55
C GLU A 16 17.91 -18.95 8.10
N ARG A 17 18.02 -18.80 9.43
CA ARG A 17 18.98 -17.89 10.12
C ARG A 17 18.88 -16.42 9.69
N TRP A 18 17.74 -16.00 9.16
CA TRP A 18 17.46 -14.63 8.72
C TRP A 18 16.87 -13.78 9.84
N TYR A 19 17.63 -13.66 10.94
CA TYR A 19 17.19 -13.05 12.19
C TYR A 19 16.83 -11.56 12.06
N HIS A 20 17.48 -10.80 11.18
CA HIS A 20 17.12 -9.40 10.92
C HIS A 20 15.68 -9.23 10.44
N LEU A 21 15.31 -9.96 9.38
CA LEU A 21 13.96 -9.89 8.80
C LEU A 21 12.95 -10.35 9.84
N GLY A 22 13.23 -11.51 10.43
CA GLY A 22 12.38 -12.09 11.42
C GLY A 22 12.11 -11.16 12.61
N LEU A 23 13.16 -10.54 13.17
CA LEU A 23 13.03 -9.64 14.31
C LEU A 23 12.30 -8.35 13.92
N CYS A 24 12.51 -7.84 12.70
CA CYS A 24 11.70 -6.75 12.15
C CYS A 24 10.20 -7.09 12.11
N LEU A 25 9.83 -8.31 11.70
CA LEU A 25 8.43 -8.75 11.67
C LEU A 25 7.86 -8.85 13.09
N LEU A 26 8.60 -9.49 14.00
CA LEU A 26 8.19 -9.70 15.38
C LEU A 26 7.97 -8.38 16.11
N LEU A 27 8.96 -7.48 16.12
CA LEU A 27 8.85 -6.19 16.79
C LEU A 27 7.86 -5.26 16.09
N GLY A 28 7.82 -5.28 14.75
CA GLY A 28 6.85 -4.52 13.97
C GLY A 28 5.41 -4.85 14.33
N PHE A 29 5.13 -6.13 14.58
CA PHE A 29 3.84 -6.59 15.05
C PHE A 29 3.61 -6.31 16.54
N ALA A 30 4.55 -6.66 17.42
CA ALA A 30 4.35 -6.59 18.87
C ALA A 30 4.26 -5.14 19.40
N PHE A 31 5.00 -4.22 18.80
CA PHE A 31 5.04 -2.79 19.20
C PHE A 31 4.22 -1.87 18.27
N PHE A 32 3.45 -2.46 17.36
CA PHE A 32 2.61 -1.74 16.39
C PHE A 32 3.42 -0.71 15.59
N LEU A 33 4.68 -1.00 15.27
CA LEU A 33 5.56 -0.02 14.63
C LEU A 33 5.15 0.22 13.18
N ARG A 34 5.32 1.46 12.72
CA ARG A 34 5.19 1.75 11.28
C ARG A 34 6.36 1.09 10.55
N THR A 35 6.17 0.72 9.28
CA THR A 35 7.25 0.11 8.48
C THR A 35 8.53 0.94 8.49
N GLN A 36 8.44 2.26 8.39
CA GLN A 36 9.62 3.14 8.45
C GLN A 36 10.22 3.27 9.85
N GLU A 37 9.44 3.05 10.92
CA GLU A 37 9.98 3.01 12.29
C GLU A 37 10.82 1.74 12.46
N VAL A 38 10.31 0.58 12.02
CA VAL A 38 11.06 -0.70 12.04
C VAL A 38 12.38 -0.59 11.28
N LEU A 39 12.34 -0.05 10.06
CA LEU A 39 13.52 0.08 9.20
C LEU A 39 14.53 1.13 9.68
N ALA A 40 14.14 2.00 10.62
CA ALA A 40 15.01 3.00 11.21
C ALA A 40 15.47 2.63 12.63
N LEU A 41 15.20 1.40 13.09
CA LEU A 41 15.65 0.93 14.40
C LEU A 41 17.13 0.55 14.36
N HIS A 42 17.88 1.01 15.34
CA HIS A 42 19.19 0.49 15.67
C HIS A 42 19.06 -0.67 16.65
N VAL A 43 19.97 -1.65 16.62
CA VAL A 43 20.08 -2.69 17.65
C VAL A 43 20.20 -2.08 19.07
N SER A 44 20.94 -0.98 19.24
CA SER A 44 21.07 -0.24 20.51
C SER A 44 19.80 0.45 20.97
N ASP A 45 18.78 0.59 20.11
CA ASP A 45 17.48 1.12 20.51
C ASP A 45 16.61 0.10 21.23
N ILE A 46 17.00 -1.17 21.23
CA ILE A 46 16.24 -2.29 21.78
C ILE A 46 16.94 -2.79 23.04
N GLU A 47 16.26 -2.68 24.17
CA GLU A 47 16.72 -3.20 25.45
C GLU A 47 15.77 -4.32 25.87
N VAL A 48 16.33 -5.45 26.33
CA VAL A 48 15.54 -6.61 26.79
C VAL A 48 15.94 -6.95 28.21
N SER A 49 14.95 -7.04 29.09
CA SER A 49 15.11 -7.58 30.45
C SER A 49 14.42 -8.94 30.53
N LEU A 50 15.21 -10.01 30.47
CA LEU A 50 14.69 -11.37 30.64
C LEU A 50 14.07 -11.61 32.02
N PRO A 51 14.64 -11.12 33.15
CA PRO A 51 14.01 -11.28 34.47
C PRO A 51 12.63 -10.60 34.56
N ALA A 52 12.49 -9.41 33.96
CA ALA A 52 11.23 -8.68 33.94
C ALA A 52 10.32 -9.08 32.77
N ASN A 53 10.75 -10.02 31.91
CA ASN A 53 10.06 -10.40 30.67
C ASN A 53 9.68 -9.20 29.79
N SER A 54 10.48 -8.13 29.83
CA SER A 54 10.14 -6.85 29.23
C SER A 54 11.11 -6.46 28.12
N ILE A 55 10.58 -5.74 27.14
CA ILE A 55 11.33 -5.18 26.02
C ILE A 55 11.03 -3.70 26.00
N VAL A 56 12.08 -2.88 25.87
CA VAL A 56 11.98 -1.43 25.70
C VAL A 56 12.55 -1.07 24.34
N ILE A 57 11.78 -0.32 23.53
CA ILE A 57 12.21 0.19 22.23
C ILE A 57 12.22 1.72 22.26
N ARG A 58 13.38 2.31 21.99
CA ARG A 58 13.58 3.76 21.87
C ARG A 58 13.46 4.21 20.43
N LEU A 59 12.48 5.08 20.12
CA LEU A 59 12.32 5.63 18.78
C LEU A 59 12.97 7.02 18.67
N ARG A 60 14.04 7.10 17.86
CA ARG A 60 14.81 8.34 17.63
C ARG A 60 14.09 9.37 16.75
N ARG A 61 13.26 8.95 15.79
CA ARG A 61 12.51 9.83 14.89
C ARG A 61 11.14 9.26 14.56
N THR A 62 10.05 9.91 15.00
CA THR A 62 8.70 9.56 14.54
C THR A 62 8.06 10.74 13.78
N LYS A 63 7.29 10.42 12.74
CA LYS A 63 6.59 11.40 11.87
C LYS A 63 5.72 12.41 12.64
N THR A 64 5.32 12.08 13.87
CA THR A 64 4.38 12.83 14.71
C THR A 64 5.03 13.48 15.94
N SER A 65 6.29 13.16 16.26
CA SER A 65 7.08 13.75 17.34
C SER A 65 8.46 14.08 16.80
N LYS A 66 8.64 15.32 16.34
CA LYS A 66 9.96 15.82 15.92
C LYS A 66 10.84 16.25 17.13
N GLN A 67 10.29 16.23 18.35
CA GLN A 67 10.91 16.87 19.52
C GLN A 67 11.04 15.97 20.77
N HIS A 68 10.42 14.78 20.83
CA HIS A 68 10.57 13.86 21.96
C HIS A 68 10.94 12.44 21.50
N LEU A 69 12.01 11.91 22.09
CA LEU A 69 12.31 10.47 22.12
C LEU A 69 11.09 9.76 22.71
N GLN A 70 10.57 8.76 22.01
CA GLN A 70 9.46 7.95 22.49
C GLN A 70 9.98 6.55 22.81
N ALA A 71 9.89 6.16 24.08
CA ALA A 71 10.12 4.78 24.49
C ALA A 71 8.78 4.02 24.51
N LEU A 72 8.77 2.80 23.99
CA LEU A 72 7.68 1.86 24.20
C LEU A 72 8.18 0.69 25.02
N THR A 73 7.33 0.21 25.93
CA THR A 73 7.60 -0.98 26.74
C THR A 73 6.58 -2.06 26.42
N LEU A 74 7.00 -3.31 26.37
CA LEU A 74 6.12 -4.46 26.26
C LEU A 74 6.60 -5.57 27.18
N GLU A 75 5.72 -6.04 28.07
CA GLU A 75 5.94 -7.21 28.91
C GLU A 75 5.35 -8.44 28.20
N HIS A 76 6.22 -9.32 27.72
CA HIS A 76 5.82 -10.57 27.09
C HIS A 76 7.00 -11.56 27.05
N THR A 77 6.93 -12.61 27.89
CA THR A 77 7.99 -13.63 28.05
C THR A 77 8.53 -14.18 26.74
N ALA A 78 7.66 -14.72 25.87
CA ALA A 78 8.11 -15.33 24.62
C ALA A 78 8.74 -14.32 23.64
N VAL A 79 8.16 -13.12 23.49
CA VAL A 79 8.71 -12.08 22.61
C VAL A 79 10.04 -11.59 23.17
N ALA A 80 10.19 -11.45 24.48
CA ALA A 80 11.43 -11.03 25.13
C ALA A 80 12.54 -12.06 24.91
N ALA A 81 12.26 -13.35 25.13
CA ALA A 81 13.20 -14.43 24.87
C ALA A 81 13.65 -14.48 23.40
N LEU A 82 12.71 -14.42 22.45
CA LEU A 82 13.01 -14.44 21.01
C LEU A 82 13.80 -13.20 20.57
N THR A 83 13.49 -12.03 21.14
CA THR A 83 14.22 -10.79 20.87
C THR A 83 15.64 -10.89 21.39
N ALA A 84 15.83 -11.29 22.65
CA ALA A 84 17.17 -11.46 23.23
C ALA A 84 18.01 -12.47 22.45
N PHE A 85 17.41 -13.59 22.02
CA PHE A 85 18.09 -14.58 21.19
C PHE A 85 18.54 -13.97 19.87
N ALA A 86 17.61 -13.37 19.12
CA ALA A 86 17.94 -12.80 17.81
C ALA A 86 19.00 -11.71 17.92
N LEU A 87 18.93 -10.84 18.92
CA LEU A 87 19.93 -9.78 19.13
C LEU A 87 21.35 -10.29 19.38
N LYS A 88 21.53 -11.50 19.94
CA LYS A 88 22.86 -12.12 20.09
C LYS A 88 23.45 -12.56 18.75
N GLU A 89 22.60 -12.93 17.81
CA GLU A 89 22.99 -13.38 16.47
C GLU A 89 23.22 -12.22 15.50
N LEU A 90 22.79 -10.99 15.85
CA LEU A 90 23.00 -9.81 15.02
C LEU A 90 24.34 -9.14 15.35
N SER A 91 25.16 -8.90 14.34
CA SER A 91 26.40 -8.12 14.46
C SER A 91 26.26 -6.67 13.95
N ASP A 92 25.14 -6.34 13.29
CA ASP A 92 24.94 -5.02 12.68
C ASP A 92 24.48 -3.94 13.66
N VAL A 93 24.81 -2.72 13.28
CA VAL A 93 24.32 -1.47 13.89
C VAL A 93 22.80 -1.35 13.72
N TRP A 94 22.31 -1.49 12.49
CA TRP A 94 20.90 -1.34 12.17
C TRP A 94 20.17 -2.68 12.30
N LEU A 95 18.95 -2.67 12.83
CA LEU A 95 18.11 -3.87 12.86
C LEU A 95 17.88 -4.41 11.45
N TRP A 96 17.68 -3.49 10.49
CA TRP A 96 17.62 -3.79 9.06
C TRP A 96 18.67 -2.96 8.30
N PRO A 97 19.85 -3.53 7.98
CA PRO A 97 20.93 -2.80 7.33
C PRO A 97 20.73 -2.59 5.81
N TRP A 98 19.71 -3.20 5.21
CA TRP A 98 19.47 -3.14 3.76
C TRP A 98 18.40 -2.13 3.33
N SER A 99 18.17 -2.04 2.02
CA SER A 99 17.19 -1.10 1.48
C SER A 99 15.74 -1.40 1.92
N PRO A 100 14.86 -0.38 2.01
CA PRO A 100 13.43 -0.57 2.24
C PRO A 100 12.73 -1.37 1.13
N THR A 101 13.27 -1.35 -0.09
CA THR A 101 12.73 -2.16 -1.20
C THR A 101 12.97 -3.63 -0.94
N LEU A 102 14.18 -4.00 -0.50
CA LEU A 102 14.50 -5.39 -0.17
C LEU A 102 13.58 -5.90 0.94
N PHE A 103 13.34 -5.11 1.99
CA PHE A 103 12.42 -5.51 3.04
C PHE A 103 11.01 -5.83 2.51
N ARG A 104 10.49 -5.01 1.59
CA ARG A 104 9.17 -5.23 0.98
C ARG A 104 9.16 -6.47 0.12
N THR A 105 10.18 -6.69 -0.72
CA THR A 105 10.25 -7.88 -1.57
C THR A 105 10.40 -9.14 -0.74
N SER A 106 11.25 -9.15 0.30
CA SER A 106 11.38 -10.28 1.22
C SER A 106 10.07 -10.58 1.94
N PHE A 107 9.33 -9.56 2.38
CA PHE A 107 8.01 -9.74 2.96
C PHE A 107 7.00 -10.36 1.98
N THR A 108 7.00 -9.90 0.72
CA THR A 108 6.15 -10.48 -0.33
C THR A 108 6.52 -11.94 -0.59
N SER A 109 7.81 -12.26 -0.70
CA SER A 109 8.29 -13.64 -0.90
C SER A 109 7.87 -14.57 0.25
N LEU A 110 7.91 -14.09 1.50
CA LEU A 110 7.36 -14.85 2.64
C LEU A 110 5.85 -15.09 2.48
N CYS A 111 5.10 -14.08 2.06
CA CYS A 111 3.66 -14.25 1.83
C CYS A 111 3.38 -15.25 0.71
N ASP A 112 4.15 -15.21 -0.38
CA ASP A 112 4.02 -16.13 -1.50
C ASP A 112 4.35 -17.57 -1.09
N PHE A 113 5.42 -17.77 -0.31
CA PHE A 113 5.81 -19.09 0.23
C PHE A 113 4.69 -19.75 1.03
N PHE A 114 3.98 -18.98 1.85
CA PHE A 114 2.85 -19.48 2.64
C PHE A 114 1.50 -19.44 1.88
N PHE A 115 1.50 -19.19 0.57
CA PHE A 115 0.29 -19.04 -0.26
C PHE A 115 -0.68 -17.97 0.25
N LEU A 116 -0.15 -16.89 0.84
CA LEU A 116 -0.91 -15.78 1.44
C LEU A 116 -1.13 -14.62 0.46
N THR A 117 -0.67 -14.72 -0.78
CA THR A 117 -0.84 -13.70 -1.83
C THR A 117 -2.29 -13.23 -1.98
N PRO A 118 -3.33 -14.11 -1.94
CA PRO A 118 -4.73 -13.68 -2.03
C PRO A 118 -5.16 -12.74 -0.89
N LEU A 119 -4.53 -12.86 0.28
CA LEU A 119 -4.83 -12.02 1.45
C LEU A 119 -4.21 -10.63 1.35
N SER A 120 -3.37 -10.38 0.33
CA SER A 120 -2.78 -9.08 0.02
C SER A 120 -2.10 -8.43 1.22
N PHE A 121 -1.39 -9.22 2.04
CA PHE A 121 -0.64 -8.67 3.15
C PHE A 121 0.49 -7.78 2.63
N VAL A 122 0.54 -6.58 3.18
CA VAL A 122 1.67 -5.65 3.04
C VAL A 122 2.37 -5.48 4.39
N PRO A 123 3.61 -4.98 4.46
CA PRO A 123 4.30 -4.79 5.74
C PRO A 123 3.52 -3.96 6.77
N TYR A 124 2.70 -3.02 6.32
CA TYR A 124 1.83 -2.25 7.21
C TYR A 124 0.76 -3.09 7.93
N SER A 125 0.46 -4.29 7.41
CA SER A 125 -0.48 -5.25 8.01
C SER A 125 0.02 -5.81 9.34
N LEU A 126 1.33 -5.72 9.62
CA LEU A 126 1.93 -6.09 10.91
C LEU A 126 1.37 -5.19 12.01
N ARG A 127 1.44 -3.87 11.82
CA ARG A 127 0.93 -2.87 12.77
C ARG A 127 -0.55 -3.07 13.08
N ARG A 128 -1.37 -3.25 12.03
CA ARG A 128 -2.81 -3.47 12.16
C ARG A 128 -3.13 -4.80 12.85
N GLY A 129 -2.41 -5.85 12.45
CA GLY A 129 -2.52 -7.19 13.02
C GLY A 129 -2.19 -7.21 14.51
N GLY A 130 -1.08 -6.59 14.90
CA GLY A 130 -0.66 -6.44 16.29
C GLY A 130 -1.69 -5.75 17.15
N ALA A 131 -2.09 -4.54 16.76
CA ALA A 131 -3.06 -3.77 17.53
C ALA A 131 -4.37 -4.53 17.75
N THR A 132 -4.81 -5.26 16.73
CA THR A 132 -6.03 -6.07 16.81
C THR A 132 -5.87 -7.28 17.71
N HIS A 133 -4.73 -7.97 17.62
CA HIS A 133 -4.46 -9.12 18.47
C HIS A 133 -4.45 -8.71 19.94
N PHE A 134 -3.69 -7.67 20.29
CA PHE A 134 -3.62 -7.18 21.67
C PHE A 134 -4.94 -6.59 22.15
N TYR A 135 -5.70 -5.90 21.29
CA TYR A 135 -7.06 -5.47 21.64
C TYR A 135 -7.97 -6.64 21.97
N VAL A 136 -7.93 -7.71 21.17
CA VAL A 136 -8.77 -8.90 21.38
C VAL A 136 -8.36 -9.64 22.65
N VAL A 137 -7.07 -9.72 22.96
CA VAL A 137 -6.53 -10.43 24.13
C VAL A 137 -6.74 -9.63 25.41
N LEU A 138 -6.31 -8.36 25.43
CA LEU A 138 -6.31 -7.53 26.64
C LEU A 138 -7.64 -6.82 26.89
N LYS A 139 -8.52 -6.72 25.87
CA LYS A 139 -9.77 -5.93 25.91
C LYS A 139 -9.58 -4.46 26.31
N SER A 140 -8.36 -3.94 26.26
CA SER A 140 -8.03 -2.58 26.63
C SER A 140 -7.72 -1.75 25.39
N LEU A 141 -8.60 -0.78 25.11
CA LEU A 141 -8.36 0.19 24.05
C LEU A 141 -7.25 1.18 24.44
N ASP A 142 -7.14 1.51 25.73
CA ASP A 142 -6.15 2.45 26.24
C ASP A 142 -4.73 1.93 26.06
N PHE A 143 -4.50 0.65 26.40
CA PHE A 143 -3.22 0.00 26.12
C PHE A 143 -2.87 0.08 24.63
N VAL A 144 -3.82 -0.23 23.76
CA VAL A 144 -3.61 -0.22 22.30
C VAL A 144 -3.35 1.19 21.79
N MET A 145 -4.04 2.19 22.33
CA MET A 145 -3.84 3.60 22.01
C MET A 145 -2.46 4.09 22.41
N VAL A 146 -2.02 3.79 23.64
CA VAL A 146 -0.70 4.15 24.16
C VAL A 146 0.39 3.45 23.35
N GLN A 147 0.32 2.13 23.21
CA GLN A 147 1.31 1.33 22.48
C GLN A 147 1.39 1.71 20.99
N GLY A 148 0.23 1.96 20.37
CA GLY A 148 0.14 2.41 18.98
C GLY A 148 0.47 3.90 18.79
N ARG A 149 0.54 4.68 19.86
CA ARG A 149 0.72 6.15 19.86
C ARG A 149 -0.35 6.85 19.02
N TRP A 150 -1.61 6.42 19.18
CA TRP A 150 -2.76 7.10 18.58
C TRP A 150 -3.22 8.22 19.50
N LYS A 151 -3.18 9.46 19.01
CA LYS A 151 -3.66 10.65 19.76
C LYS A 151 -5.17 10.65 19.98
N ASP A 152 -5.91 10.00 19.08
CA ASP A 152 -7.36 10.06 19.04
C ASP A 152 -7.94 8.64 18.93
N GLN A 153 -8.97 8.41 19.74
CA GLN A 153 -9.64 7.12 19.86
C GLN A 153 -10.35 6.73 18.56
N ARG A 154 -10.94 7.71 17.85
CA ARG A 154 -11.61 7.45 16.56
C ARG A 154 -10.63 6.88 15.54
N THR A 155 -9.42 7.44 15.47
CA THR A 155 -8.35 6.94 14.62
C THR A 155 -7.94 5.52 14.99
N CYS A 156 -7.78 5.23 16.28
CA CYS A 156 -7.45 3.88 16.76
C CYS A 156 -8.53 2.86 16.37
N ARG A 157 -9.82 3.21 16.54
CA ARG A 157 -10.94 2.34 16.18
C ARG A 157 -10.98 2.02 14.68
N LEU A 158 -10.71 2.99 13.80
CA LEU A 158 -10.59 2.73 12.35
C LEU A 158 -9.56 1.63 12.04
N TYR A 159 -8.45 1.58 12.78
CA TYR A 159 -7.42 0.55 12.59
C TYR A 159 -7.87 -0.83 13.10
N LEU A 160 -8.61 -0.87 14.20
CA LEU A 160 -9.14 -2.09 14.79
C LEU A 160 -10.30 -2.66 13.96
N ASP A 161 -11.23 -1.80 13.53
CA ASP A 161 -12.40 -2.21 12.75
C ASP A 161 -11.99 -2.74 11.37
N ASP A 162 -11.07 -2.05 10.68
CA ASP A 162 -10.47 -2.53 9.42
C ASP A 162 -9.86 -3.93 9.59
N ALA A 163 -9.15 -4.16 10.69
CA ALA A 163 -8.41 -5.38 10.91
C ALA A 163 -9.27 -6.53 11.45
N ARG A 164 -10.30 -6.24 12.26
CA ARG A 164 -11.33 -7.22 12.64
C ARG A 164 -12.16 -7.64 11.43
N ALA A 165 -12.53 -6.69 10.57
CA ALA A 165 -13.19 -6.98 9.30
C ALA A 165 -12.31 -7.81 8.37
N MET A 166 -10.97 -7.61 8.39
CA MET A 166 -10.06 -8.52 7.70
C MET A 166 -10.10 -9.92 8.31
N LEU A 167 -9.94 -10.07 9.63
CA LEU A 167 -9.86 -11.37 10.33
C LEU A 167 -11.12 -12.25 10.15
N VAL A 168 -12.32 -11.66 10.15
CA VAL A 168 -13.58 -12.41 9.89
C VAL A 168 -13.61 -13.04 8.50
N ASN A 169 -12.86 -12.47 7.54
CA ASN A 169 -12.82 -12.92 6.15
C ASN A 169 -11.50 -13.61 5.78
N VAL A 170 -10.61 -13.87 6.75
CA VAL A 170 -9.40 -14.65 6.47
C VAL A 170 -9.75 -16.12 6.49
N THR A 171 -10.10 -16.65 5.33
CA THR A 171 -10.00 -18.09 5.06
C THR A 171 -8.58 -18.35 4.59
N LEU A 172 -7.80 -19.09 5.37
CA LEU A 172 -6.48 -19.53 4.95
C LEU A 172 -6.64 -20.68 3.95
N PRO A 173 -5.93 -20.70 2.82
CA PRO A 173 -5.87 -21.88 1.97
C PRO A 173 -5.41 -23.11 2.77
N ASP A 174 -5.95 -24.30 2.49
CA ASP A 174 -5.61 -25.53 3.23
C ASP A 174 -4.10 -25.84 3.19
N ALA A 175 -3.48 -25.61 2.03
CA ALA A 175 -2.03 -25.71 1.85
C ALA A 175 -1.25 -24.78 2.81
N SER A 176 -1.75 -23.55 3.03
CA SER A 176 -1.17 -22.61 3.97
C SER A 176 -1.27 -23.11 5.40
N VAL A 177 -2.40 -23.73 5.80
CA VAL A 177 -2.64 -24.11 7.20
C VAL A 177 -1.60 -25.12 7.70
N THR A 178 -1.27 -26.12 6.89
CA THR A 178 -0.27 -27.14 7.24
C THR A 178 1.12 -26.53 7.37
N LEU A 179 1.54 -25.74 6.38
CA LEU A 179 2.86 -25.10 6.35
C LEU A 179 3.02 -24.08 7.49
N LEU A 180 1.98 -23.27 7.74
CA LEU A 180 1.95 -22.35 8.88
C LEU A 180 2.08 -23.10 10.21
N ARG A 181 1.40 -24.25 10.37
CA ARG A 181 1.49 -25.04 11.60
C ARG A 181 2.91 -25.58 11.82
N GLN A 182 3.56 -26.04 10.76
CA GLN A 182 4.93 -26.54 10.81
C GLN A 182 5.90 -25.46 11.31
N PHE A 183 5.97 -24.31 10.64
CA PHE A 183 6.93 -23.27 11.02
C PHE A 183 6.62 -22.57 12.35
N ARG A 184 5.36 -22.60 12.81
CA ARG A 184 5.00 -22.13 14.16
C ARG A 184 5.57 -23.02 15.27
N ARG A 185 5.72 -24.33 15.04
CA ARG A 185 6.27 -25.26 16.04
C ARG A 185 7.73 -24.93 16.33
N HIS A 186 8.50 -24.53 15.33
CA HIS A 186 9.90 -24.09 15.50
C HIS A 186 10.09 -22.89 16.45
N LEU A 187 9.04 -22.13 16.78
CA LEU A 187 9.09 -21.07 17.80
C LEU A 187 8.57 -21.49 19.18
N SER A 188 7.89 -22.63 19.30
CA SER A 188 7.15 -23.04 20.51
C SER A 188 7.72 -24.27 21.19
N THR A 189 8.28 -25.21 20.45
CA THR A 189 9.18 -26.22 21.03
C THR A 189 10.50 -25.52 21.26
N GLY A 190 10.90 -25.36 22.52
CA GLY A 190 12.18 -24.76 22.88
C GLY A 190 13.28 -25.32 21.99
N TRP A 191 14.07 -24.42 21.39
CA TRP A 191 15.33 -24.72 20.73
C TRP A 191 16.31 -25.29 21.78
N VAL A 192 16.04 -26.51 22.22
CA VAL A 192 17.03 -27.45 22.71
C VAL A 192 17.50 -28.16 21.44
N GLY A 193 18.81 -28.13 21.19
CA GLY A 193 19.43 -28.40 19.90
C GLY A 193 18.81 -29.53 19.07
N CYS A 194 18.39 -29.21 17.85
CA CYS A 194 18.29 -30.21 16.80
C CYS A 194 19.70 -30.43 16.24
N GLU A 195 20.45 -31.31 16.90
CA GLU A 195 21.62 -31.99 16.35
C GLU A 195 21.23 -33.29 15.59
N GLY A 196 19.93 -33.52 15.37
CA GLY A 196 19.42 -34.73 14.71
C GLY A 196 18.82 -34.45 13.33
N ASP A 197 19.34 -35.16 12.32
CA ASP A 197 18.89 -35.24 10.93
C ASP A 197 17.36 -35.11 10.73
N CYS A 198 16.92 -33.95 10.25
CA CYS A 198 15.54 -33.69 9.80
C CYS A 198 15.44 -33.67 8.27
N THR A 199 16.28 -34.45 7.57
CA THR A 199 16.39 -34.45 6.11
C THR A 199 15.37 -35.32 5.38
N SER A 200 14.58 -36.16 6.06
CA SER A 200 13.72 -37.15 5.38
C SER A 200 12.30 -36.71 5.01
N ALA A 201 11.84 -35.52 5.41
CA ALA A 201 10.43 -35.11 5.20
C ALA A 201 10.19 -34.13 4.02
N TYR A 202 11.21 -33.71 3.28
CA TYR A 202 11.07 -32.64 2.27
C TYR A 202 11.60 -33.06 0.90
N LYS A 203 10.84 -33.92 0.20
CA LYS A 203 11.16 -34.34 -1.18
C LYS A 203 10.65 -33.41 -2.28
N TRP A 204 10.04 -32.28 -1.92
CA TRP A 204 9.52 -31.26 -2.85
C TRP A 204 9.98 -29.85 -2.45
N TRP A 205 11.29 -29.64 -2.33
CA TRP A 205 11.87 -28.30 -2.20
C TRP A 205 13.34 -28.33 -2.63
N PRO A 206 13.86 -27.32 -3.33
CA PRO A 206 15.28 -27.28 -3.63
C PRO A 206 16.10 -27.14 -2.34
N PRO A 207 17.32 -27.68 -2.30
CA PRO A 207 18.16 -27.63 -1.10
C PRO A 207 18.40 -26.19 -0.62
N ALA A 208 18.53 -25.99 0.69
CA ALA A 208 18.60 -24.70 1.41
C ALA A 208 19.52 -23.62 0.78
N GLY A 209 20.49 -23.99 -0.06
CA GLY A 209 21.30 -23.07 -0.84
C GLY A 209 20.51 -22.26 -1.88
N GLU A 210 19.43 -22.79 -2.46
CA GLU A 210 18.70 -22.11 -3.54
C GLU A 210 17.79 -20.98 -3.07
N PHE A 211 17.25 -21.02 -1.85
CA PHE A 211 16.49 -19.88 -1.31
C PHE A 211 17.40 -18.69 -0.98
N VAL A 212 18.56 -18.98 -0.39
CA VAL A 212 19.62 -17.99 -0.15
C VAL A 212 20.11 -17.45 -1.49
N GLN A 213 20.34 -18.30 -2.52
CA GLN A 213 20.73 -17.86 -3.85
C GLN A 213 19.63 -17.12 -4.63
N TRP A 214 18.35 -17.48 -4.48
CA TRP A 214 17.22 -16.81 -5.11
C TRP A 214 17.00 -15.42 -4.50
N CYS A 215 16.97 -15.34 -3.16
CA CYS A 215 16.97 -14.07 -2.43
C CYS A 215 18.25 -13.26 -2.74
N TRP A 216 19.43 -13.89 -2.82
CA TRP A 216 20.67 -13.23 -3.25
C TRP A 216 20.67 -12.80 -4.71
N SER A 217 19.98 -13.49 -5.62
CA SER A 217 19.87 -13.11 -7.03
C SER A 217 18.97 -11.88 -7.18
N LEU A 218 17.92 -11.78 -6.37
CA LEU A 218 17.07 -10.60 -6.23
C LEU A 218 17.82 -9.44 -5.55
N CYS A 219 18.61 -9.72 -4.51
CA CYS A 219 19.49 -8.75 -3.87
C CYS A 219 20.58 -8.23 -4.82
N ARG A 220 21.24 -9.09 -5.62
CA ARG A 220 22.23 -8.68 -6.62
C ARG A 220 21.63 -7.80 -7.70
N LYS A 221 20.40 -8.09 -8.15
CA LYS A 221 19.67 -7.21 -9.08
C LYS A 221 19.33 -5.84 -8.48
N ALA A 222 19.16 -5.75 -7.16
CA ALA A 222 18.92 -4.49 -6.46
C ALA A 222 20.20 -3.75 -6.02
N ALA A 223 21.34 -4.44 -5.90
CA ALA A 223 22.62 -3.90 -5.42
C ALA A 223 23.50 -3.26 -6.52
N VAL A 224 23.06 -3.25 -7.78
CA VAL A 224 23.79 -2.56 -8.89
C VAL A 224 23.62 -1.03 -8.86
N VAL A 225 22.76 -0.47 -8.02
CA VAL A 225 22.69 0.99 -7.85
C VAL A 225 23.61 1.43 -6.70
N LYS A 226 24.93 1.34 -6.93
CA LYS A 226 25.88 2.17 -6.19
C LYS A 226 25.82 3.58 -6.77
N VAL A 227 25.47 4.53 -5.91
CA VAL A 227 25.58 5.96 -6.17
C VAL A 227 27.04 6.31 -6.45
N THR A 228 27.33 6.68 -7.69
CA THR A 228 28.46 7.55 -8.06
C THR A 228 27.94 8.66 -8.96
N ALA A 229 28.26 9.91 -8.61
CA ALA A 229 27.92 11.13 -9.34
C ALA A 229 28.88 11.32 -10.56
N PRO A 230 28.55 12.22 -11.53
CA PRO A 230 28.92 12.17 -12.95
C PRO A 230 30.32 12.77 -13.25
N ALA A 231 30.97 12.70 -14.42
CA ALA A 231 30.59 12.74 -15.85
C ALA A 231 31.81 12.27 -16.72
N PRO A 232 31.94 12.62 -18.02
CA PRO A 232 31.12 12.36 -19.22
C PRO A 232 31.87 11.49 -20.26
N THR A 233 31.16 10.93 -21.27
CA THR A 233 31.44 11.03 -22.73
C THR A 233 30.84 9.87 -23.55
N SER A 234 30.25 10.29 -24.69
CA SER A 234 30.16 9.64 -26.00
C SER A 234 29.41 8.31 -26.18
N GLY A 235 28.27 8.41 -26.88
CA GLY A 235 28.08 7.76 -28.19
C GLY A 235 27.71 6.27 -28.20
N GLY A 236 26.48 5.96 -28.63
CA GLY A 236 26.13 4.58 -29.01
C GLY A 236 24.63 4.35 -29.14
N HIS A 237 24.10 4.60 -30.33
CA HIS A 237 22.80 4.10 -30.78
C HIS A 237 22.65 2.60 -30.54
N LEU A 238 21.47 2.14 -30.08
CA LEU A 238 20.88 0.89 -30.55
C LEU A 238 19.36 0.88 -30.34
N ARG A 239 18.68 0.53 -31.44
CA ARG A 239 17.23 0.50 -31.66
C ARG A 239 16.58 -0.76 -31.06
N VAL A 240 15.27 -0.58 -30.83
CA VAL A 240 14.20 -1.53 -30.53
C VAL A 240 14.21 -2.84 -31.33
N SER A 241 13.92 -3.97 -30.67
CA SER A 241 13.13 -5.07 -31.27
C SER A 241 12.47 -6.00 -30.23
N LYS A 242 11.13 -5.92 -30.23
CA LYS A 242 10.06 -6.94 -30.03
C LYS A 242 10.31 -8.19 -29.15
N LEU A 243 9.37 -8.41 -28.22
CA LEU A 243 8.63 -9.68 -28.11
C LEU A 243 7.23 -9.40 -27.52
N HIS A 244 6.24 -9.30 -28.42
CA HIS A 244 4.86 -9.65 -28.16
C HIS A 244 4.72 -11.13 -28.53
N GLN A 245 4.24 -11.96 -27.62
CA GLN A 245 3.33 -13.10 -27.89
C GLN A 245 3.14 -13.88 -26.58
N GLY A 246 1.88 -14.06 -26.20
CA GLY A 246 1.48 -14.74 -24.97
C GLY A 246 0.06 -14.39 -24.52
N SER A 247 -0.84 -14.14 -25.48
CA SER A 247 -2.28 -14.17 -25.27
C SER A 247 -2.81 -15.41 -25.98
N GLN A 248 -3.39 -16.34 -25.22
CA GLN A 248 -4.50 -17.25 -25.58
C GLN A 248 -4.39 -18.52 -24.74
N LEU A 249 -5.54 -18.86 -24.14
CA LEU A 249 -5.94 -20.09 -23.43
C LEU A 249 -6.43 -19.78 -22.01
N LEU A 250 -7.60 -19.14 -21.93
CA LEU A 250 -8.60 -19.45 -20.92
C LEU A 250 -9.94 -19.49 -21.63
N ASP A 251 -10.61 -20.62 -21.49
CA ASP A 251 -11.66 -21.11 -22.36
C ASP A 251 -12.96 -20.30 -22.24
N ALA A 252 -13.63 -20.19 -23.39
CA ALA A 252 -14.80 -19.38 -23.67
C ALA A 252 -16.13 -19.96 -23.14
N GLU A 253 -16.12 -20.79 -22.09
CA GLU A 253 -17.32 -21.51 -21.63
C GLU A 253 -17.78 -21.21 -20.19
N ASN A 254 -17.20 -20.22 -19.50
CA ASN A 254 -17.70 -19.75 -18.20
C ASN A 254 -18.36 -18.36 -18.23
N LEU A 255 -18.81 -17.89 -19.40
CA LEU A 255 -19.41 -16.57 -19.59
C LEU A 255 -20.92 -16.49 -19.30
N ALA A 256 -21.48 -17.45 -18.55
CA ALA A 256 -22.90 -17.47 -18.24
C ALA A 256 -23.20 -18.06 -16.84
N ILE A 257 -22.76 -17.40 -15.77
CA ILE A 257 -23.43 -17.48 -14.47
C ILE A 257 -23.53 -16.07 -13.89
N CYS A 258 -24.75 -15.54 -14.03
CA CYS A 258 -25.37 -14.35 -13.45
C CYS A 258 -24.63 -13.66 -12.28
N ASN A 259 -24.30 -12.38 -12.46
CA ASN A 259 -24.42 -11.39 -11.40
C ASN A 259 -24.79 -10.07 -12.06
N GLU A 260 -26.02 -9.60 -11.82
CA GLU A 260 -26.45 -8.25 -12.16
C GLU A 260 -25.33 -7.25 -11.84
N VAL A 261 -24.87 -6.50 -12.85
CA VAL A 261 -23.92 -5.41 -12.63
C VAL A 261 -24.63 -4.41 -11.72
N ASN A 262 -24.38 -4.50 -10.41
CA ASN A 262 -24.92 -3.60 -9.41
C ASN A 262 -24.27 -2.21 -9.58
N LEU A 263 -24.67 -1.51 -10.63
CA LEU A 263 -24.29 -0.15 -10.96
C LEU A 263 -24.63 0.74 -9.78
N SER A 264 -23.59 1.28 -9.16
CA SER A 264 -23.75 2.24 -8.08
C SER A 264 -23.94 3.65 -8.63
N ARG A 265 -24.48 4.55 -7.80
CA ARG A 265 -24.45 6.00 -8.07
C ARG A 265 -23.05 6.52 -8.37
N GLY A 266 -22.01 5.88 -7.83
CA GLY A 266 -20.63 6.22 -8.12
C GLY A 266 -20.10 5.67 -9.45
N SER A 267 -20.76 4.67 -10.03
CA SER A 267 -20.37 4.06 -11.31
C SER A 267 -20.68 4.92 -12.52
N TYR A 268 -21.66 5.83 -12.42
CA TYR A 268 -22.05 6.67 -13.55
C TYR A 268 -20.90 7.51 -14.09
N GLY A 269 -20.69 7.39 -15.40
CA GLY A 269 -19.60 8.03 -16.13
C GLY A 269 -18.24 7.34 -16.04
N HIS A 270 -18.22 6.03 -15.75
CA HIS A 270 -17.03 5.22 -15.90
C HIS A 270 -16.58 5.17 -17.38
N PRO A 271 -15.27 5.15 -17.67
CA PRO A 271 -14.12 5.26 -16.75
C PRO A 271 -13.69 6.72 -16.46
N ASN A 272 -14.22 7.69 -17.21
CA ASN A 272 -13.64 9.03 -17.31
C ASN A 272 -14.06 9.98 -16.19
N VAL A 273 -15.36 10.00 -15.84
CA VAL A 273 -15.92 10.91 -14.85
C VAL A 273 -16.53 10.20 -13.63
N CYS A 274 -16.47 8.86 -13.55
CA CYS A 274 -16.98 8.11 -12.40
C CYS A 274 -16.35 8.56 -11.08
N ALA A 275 -17.01 8.19 -9.98
CA ALA A 275 -16.40 8.32 -8.67
C ALA A 275 -15.18 7.38 -8.57
N ARG A 276 -14.36 7.60 -7.53
CA ARG A 276 -13.25 6.68 -7.24
C ARG A 276 -13.78 5.24 -7.05
N PRO A 277 -12.98 4.21 -7.37
CA PRO A 277 -13.37 2.83 -7.16
C PRO A 277 -13.78 2.56 -5.70
N CYS A 278 -14.85 1.78 -5.54
CA CYS A 278 -15.33 1.36 -4.24
C CYS A 278 -14.46 0.22 -3.73
N ILE A 279 -13.59 0.52 -2.77
CA ILE A 279 -12.73 -0.48 -2.13
C ILE A 279 -13.58 -1.60 -1.49
N LEU A 280 -14.75 -1.26 -0.94
CA LEU A 280 -15.65 -2.25 -0.35
C LEU A 280 -16.29 -3.16 -1.39
N PHE A 281 -16.66 -2.66 -2.57
CA PHE A 281 -17.23 -3.47 -3.64
C PHE A 281 -16.17 -4.39 -4.26
N LEU A 282 -14.95 -3.86 -4.49
CA LEU A 282 -13.81 -4.66 -4.93
C LEU A 282 -13.47 -5.81 -3.97
N CYS A 283 -13.88 -5.70 -2.71
CA CYS A 283 -13.72 -6.75 -1.69
C CYS A 283 -15.02 -7.54 -1.43
N ASN A 284 -16.05 -7.44 -2.29
CA ASN A 284 -17.37 -8.06 -2.13
C ASN A 284 -18.09 -7.75 -0.80
N LYS A 285 -17.92 -6.54 -0.27
CA LYS A 285 -18.44 -6.08 1.06
C LYS A 285 -19.23 -4.78 1.00
N CYS A 286 -19.57 -4.30 -0.19
CA CYS A 286 -20.37 -3.08 -0.32
C CYS A 286 -21.85 -3.38 -0.08
N TYR A 287 -22.33 -3.16 1.13
CA TYR A 287 -23.76 -3.28 1.48
C TYR A 287 -24.63 -2.15 0.93
N LYS A 288 -24.02 -1.09 0.36
CA LYS A 288 -24.74 0.07 -0.17
C LYS A 288 -25.34 -0.17 -1.55
N GLY A 289 -24.96 -1.26 -2.23
CA GLY A 289 -25.46 -1.63 -3.56
C GLY A 289 -25.49 -0.44 -4.53
N ASN A 290 -26.63 -0.25 -5.19
CA ASN A 290 -26.86 0.86 -6.13
C ASN A 290 -26.76 2.27 -5.50
N LYS A 291 -26.94 2.43 -4.18
CA LYS A 291 -26.82 3.72 -3.47
C LYS A 291 -25.37 4.09 -3.16
N CYS A 292 -24.39 3.22 -3.42
CA CYS A 292 -23.00 3.52 -3.14
C CYS A 292 -22.50 4.73 -3.96
N GLY A 293 -21.86 5.69 -3.31
CA GLY A 293 -21.26 6.86 -3.97
C GLY A 293 -19.91 6.60 -4.65
N PHE A 294 -19.44 5.35 -4.66
CA PHE A 294 -18.16 4.94 -5.24
C PHE A 294 -18.37 3.94 -6.38
N CYS A 295 -17.50 3.98 -7.40
CA CYS A 295 -17.66 3.18 -8.61
C CYS A 295 -17.46 1.68 -8.34
N HIS A 296 -18.38 0.86 -8.81
CA HIS A 296 -18.36 -0.61 -8.71
C HIS A 296 -17.79 -1.28 -9.97
N LEU A 297 -17.56 -0.54 -11.06
CA LEU A 297 -17.06 -1.12 -12.29
C LEU A 297 -15.56 -1.46 -12.22
N PRO A 298 -15.07 -2.45 -13.00
CA PRO A 298 -13.64 -2.79 -13.07
C PRO A 298 -12.79 -1.58 -13.48
N HIS A 299 -11.66 -1.34 -12.82
CA HIS A 299 -10.69 -0.32 -13.25
C HIS A 299 -9.34 -1.00 -13.49
N GLU A 300 -8.72 -0.75 -14.65
CA GLU A 300 -7.53 -1.47 -15.14
C GLU A 300 -6.27 -1.34 -14.26
N SER A 301 -6.28 -0.50 -13.22
CA SER A 301 -5.33 -0.55 -12.09
C SER A 301 -5.73 0.49 -11.04
N ARG A 302 -5.22 0.33 -9.80
CA ARG A 302 -5.37 1.36 -8.75
C ARG A 302 -4.87 2.69 -9.32
N PRO A 303 -5.72 3.74 -9.41
CA PRO A 303 -5.31 5.01 -10.00
C PRO A 303 -4.05 5.49 -9.30
N ARG A 304 -2.97 5.79 -10.06
CA ARG A 304 -1.76 6.35 -9.46
C ARG A 304 -2.14 7.68 -8.84
N THR A 305 -2.10 7.74 -7.52
CA THR A 305 -2.35 8.98 -6.78
C THR A 305 -1.03 9.69 -6.54
N LEU A 306 -1.04 11.02 -6.60
CA LEU A 306 0.10 11.83 -6.18
C LEU A 306 0.54 11.43 -4.77
N ASP A 307 1.84 11.24 -4.54
CA ASP A 307 2.36 10.93 -3.21
C ASP A 307 2.38 12.17 -2.28
N LYS A 308 2.90 12.02 -1.06
CA LYS A 308 2.94 13.14 -0.11
C LYS A 308 3.87 14.27 -0.56
N GLN A 309 5.04 13.96 -1.12
CA GLN A 309 6.02 14.96 -1.54
C GLN A 309 5.51 15.71 -2.78
N GLN A 310 4.99 14.99 -3.76
CA GLN A 310 4.37 15.56 -4.97
C GLN A 310 3.21 16.49 -4.61
N ARG A 311 2.34 16.11 -3.67
CA ARG A 311 1.25 16.99 -3.20
C ARG A 311 1.76 18.23 -2.45
N SER A 312 2.85 18.13 -1.70
CA SER A 312 3.45 19.31 -1.03
C SER A 312 4.00 20.28 -2.08
N TYR A 313 4.80 19.75 -3.01
CA TYR A 313 5.36 20.50 -4.13
C TYR A 313 4.27 21.24 -4.93
N LEU A 314 3.21 20.55 -5.35
CA LEU A 314 2.12 21.18 -6.10
C LEU A 314 1.34 22.23 -5.29
N LYS A 315 1.30 22.10 -3.96
CA LYS A 315 0.67 23.11 -3.09
C LYS A 315 1.51 24.37 -2.97
N GLU A 316 2.84 24.23 -2.98
CA GLU A 316 3.81 25.31 -2.89
C GLU A 316 3.95 26.10 -4.21
N LEU A 317 3.60 25.48 -5.35
CA LEU A 317 3.60 26.17 -6.65
C LEU A 317 2.59 27.33 -6.70
N PRO A 318 2.90 28.39 -7.47
CA PRO A 318 1.91 29.38 -7.87
C PRO A 318 0.72 28.69 -8.55
N LYS A 319 -0.49 29.05 -8.15
CA LYS A 319 -1.71 28.32 -8.56
C LYS A 319 -1.92 28.35 -10.07
N VAL A 320 -1.58 29.46 -10.72
CA VAL A 320 -1.68 29.56 -12.19
C VAL A 320 -0.70 28.60 -12.88
N THR A 321 0.50 28.41 -12.33
CA THR A 321 1.50 27.47 -12.86
C THR A 321 0.99 26.05 -12.77
N PHE A 322 0.44 25.66 -11.61
CA PHE A 322 -0.17 24.34 -11.44
C PHE A 322 -1.33 24.10 -12.41
N LEU A 323 -2.23 25.08 -12.62
CA LEU A 323 -3.34 24.94 -13.56
C LEU A 323 -2.86 24.83 -15.00
N LYS A 324 -1.84 25.60 -15.40
CA LYS A 324 -1.19 25.48 -16.72
C LYS A 324 -0.55 24.09 -16.91
N MET A 325 0.06 23.51 -15.88
CA MET A 325 0.58 22.14 -15.92
C MET A 325 -0.53 21.10 -16.10
N LEU A 326 -1.71 21.33 -15.50
CA LEU A 326 -2.83 20.39 -15.54
C LEU A 326 -3.61 20.45 -16.88
N LEU A 327 -3.69 21.64 -17.49
CA LEU A 327 -4.45 21.94 -18.71
C LEU A 327 -4.26 20.94 -19.87
N PRO A 328 -3.04 20.58 -20.31
CA PRO A 328 -2.88 19.68 -21.45
C PRO A 328 -3.48 18.29 -21.19
N PHE A 329 -3.43 17.81 -19.94
CA PHE A 329 -4.00 16.52 -19.56
C PHE A 329 -5.52 16.57 -19.51
N VAL A 330 -6.09 17.66 -18.97
CA VAL A 330 -7.54 17.86 -18.96
C VAL A 330 -8.08 17.97 -20.38
N ARG A 331 -7.44 18.77 -21.24
CA ARG A 331 -7.79 18.91 -22.65
C ARG A 331 -7.82 17.55 -23.35
N LYS A 332 -6.72 16.77 -23.25
CA LYS A 332 -6.64 15.43 -23.84
C LYS A 332 -7.77 14.49 -23.38
N ARG A 333 -8.21 14.59 -22.12
CA ARG A 333 -9.31 13.77 -21.59
C ARG A 333 -10.70 14.25 -22.01
N VAL A 334 -10.87 15.55 -22.22
CA VAL A 334 -12.12 16.13 -22.76
C VAL A 334 -12.26 15.81 -24.24
N GLU A 335 -11.19 15.89 -25.02
CA GLU A 335 -11.20 15.53 -26.44
C GLU A 335 -11.37 14.01 -26.67
N GLY A 336 -10.85 13.19 -25.75
CA GLY A 336 -10.95 11.73 -25.83
C GLY A 336 -12.20 11.13 -25.16
N THR A 337 -13.21 11.93 -24.79
CA THR A 337 -14.45 11.42 -24.21
C THR A 337 -15.64 11.84 -25.07
N GLU A 338 -16.64 10.96 -25.17
CA GLU A 338 -17.90 11.24 -25.89
C GLU A 338 -18.86 12.13 -25.07
N LEU A 339 -18.41 12.59 -23.90
CA LEU A 339 -19.21 13.41 -23.00
C LEU A 339 -19.05 14.89 -23.36
N ASP A 340 -20.12 15.67 -23.25
CA ASP A 340 -20.09 17.14 -23.33
C ASP A 340 -19.37 17.76 -22.12
N ALA A 341 -18.06 17.52 -22.03
CA ALA A 341 -17.19 18.01 -20.96
C ALA A 341 -16.50 19.33 -21.34
N ALA A 342 -16.97 20.02 -22.39
CA ALA A 342 -16.39 21.29 -22.84
C ALA A 342 -16.39 22.35 -21.73
N VAL A 343 -17.44 22.37 -20.90
CA VAL A 343 -17.56 23.28 -19.75
C VAL A 343 -16.42 23.09 -18.73
N VAL A 344 -15.92 21.85 -18.55
CA VAL A 344 -14.78 21.57 -17.66
C VAL A 344 -13.53 22.30 -18.15
N LEU A 345 -13.28 22.25 -19.45
CA LEU A 345 -12.15 22.92 -20.08
C LEU A 345 -12.30 24.44 -20.03
N GLN A 346 -13.49 24.96 -20.33
CA GLN A 346 -13.80 26.40 -20.29
C GLN A 346 -13.58 27.00 -18.89
N LEU A 347 -14.08 26.34 -17.85
CA LEU A 347 -13.91 26.78 -16.48
C LEU A 347 -12.42 26.76 -16.06
N LEU A 348 -11.65 25.73 -16.48
CA LEU A 348 -10.21 25.67 -16.21
C LEU A 348 -9.45 26.80 -16.92
N MET A 349 -9.76 27.05 -18.19
CA MET A 349 -9.15 28.14 -18.97
C MET A 349 -9.52 29.51 -18.39
N SER A 350 -10.76 29.71 -17.98
CA SER A 350 -11.23 30.94 -17.32
C SER A 350 -10.46 31.17 -16.01
N GLU A 351 -10.26 30.13 -15.20
CA GLU A 351 -9.51 30.23 -13.96
C GLU A 351 -8.03 30.57 -14.18
N ILE A 352 -7.42 30.00 -15.24
CA ILE A 352 -6.06 30.36 -15.64
C ILE A 352 -5.99 31.82 -16.06
N SER A 353 -6.99 32.32 -16.81
CA SER A 353 -7.07 33.72 -17.23
C SER A 353 -7.17 34.66 -16.03
N VAL A 354 -8.10 34.38 -15.10
CA VAL A 354 -8.31 35.18 -13.88
C VAL A 354 -7.05 35.25 -13.00
N ARG A 355 -6.29 34.15 -12.91
CA ARG A 355 -5.08 34.07 -12.08
C ARG A 355 -3.80 34.44 -12.81
N SER A 356 -3.84 34.67 -14.12
CA SER A 356 -2.63 34.99 -14.87
C SER A 356 -2.18 36.41 -14.53
N PRO A 357 -0.92 36.60 -14.10
CA PRO A 357 -0.38 37.93 -13.97
C PRO A 357 -0.33 38.62 -15.34
N ARG A 358 -0.39 39.95 -15.36
CA ARG A 358 -0.28 40.77 -16.59
C ARG A 358 1.05 40.57 -17.34
N SER A 359 2.05 39.95 -16.69
CA SER A 359 3.37 39.65 -17.25
C SER A 359 3.51 38.14 -17.51
N PRO A 360 4.17 37.71 -18.61
CA PRO A 360 4.34 36.29 -18.92
C PRO A 360 5.13 35.56 -17.83
N ALA A 361 4.43 34.71 -17.06
CA ALA A 361 5.08 33.81 -16.13
C ALA A 361 5.95 32.79 -16.88
N PRO A 362 7.14 32.42 -16.35
CA PRO A 362 8.02 31.46 -16.99
C PRO A 362 7.31 30.12 -17.22
N THR A 363 7.56 29.51 -18.38
CA THR A 363 7.02 28.20 -18.74
C THR A 363 7.66 27.13 -17.86
N VAL A 364 6.94 26.69 -16.82
CA VAL A 364 7.42 25.61 -15.95
C VAL A 364 7.06 24.27 -16.59
N LEU A 365 8.08 23.50 -16.97
CA LEU A 365 7.89 22.13 -17.45
C LEU A 365 7.36 21.24 -16.32
N THR A 366 6.41 20.37 -16.65
CA THR A 366 5.87 19.41 -15.68
C THR A 366 6.92 18.36 -15.35
N PRO A 367 7.33 18.18 -14.08
CA PRO A 367 8.29 17.15 -13.70
C PRO A 367 7.85 15.76 -14.17
N THR A 368 8.78 14.96 -14.70
CA THR A 368 8.50 13.67 -15.34
C THR A 368 7.64 12.73 -14.48
N GLN A 369 7.91 12.67 -13.17
CA GLN A 369 7.15 11.84 -12.25
C GLN A 369 5.69 12.28 -12.08
N ILE A 370 5.43 13.60 -12.09
CA ILE A 370 4.07 14.16 -11.99
C ILE A 370 3.33 13.95 -13.32
N ARG A 371 4.02 14.13 -14.44
CA ARG A 371 3.48 13.88 -15.79
C ARG A 371 2.96 12.44 -15.92
N ILE A 372 3.77 11.44 -15.55
CA ILE A 372 3.38 10.01 -15.58
C ILE A 372 2.10 9.76 -14.77
N VAL A 373 1.93 10.46 -13.65
CA VAL A 373 0.74 10.35 -12.81
C VAL A 373 -0.47 10.99 -13.50
N PHE A 374 -0.35 12.23 -14.00
CA PHE A 374 -1.43 12.94 -14.70
C PHE A 374 -1.87 12.22 -15.98
N GLU A 375 -0.94 11.67 -16.77
CA GLU A 375 -1.26 10.90 -17.98
C GLU A 375 -2.19 9.72 -17.71
N ARG A 376 -2.07 9.09 -16.53
CA ARG A 376 -2.86 7.91 -16.13
C ARG A 376 -4.12 8.26 -15.33
N MET A 377 -4.33 9.50 -14.94
CA MET A 377 -5.52 9.93 -14.19
C MET A 377 -6.74 10.11 -15.12
N SER A 378 -7.91 9.65 -14.70
CA SER A 378 -9.18 9.98 -15.36
C SER A 378 -9.48 11.48 -15.26
N LEU A 379 -10.43 11.97 -16.07
CA LEU A 379 -10.88 13.37 -16.01
C LEU A 379 -11.33 13.76 -14.59
N ALA A 380 -12.13 12.90 -13.95
CA ALA A 380 -12.51 13.10 -12.55
C ALA A 380 -11.31 13.13 -11.59
N GLY A 381 -10.27 12.34 -11.85
CA GLY A 381 -9.03 12.33 -11.06
C GLY A 381 -8.23 13.64 -11.18
N LEU A 382 -8.12 14.18 -12.40
CA LEU A 382 -7.46 15.46 -12.68
C LEU A 382 -8.22 16.62 -12.02
N VAL A 383 -9.54 16.68 -12.19
CA VAL A 383 -10.38 17.72 -11.59
C VAL A 383 -10.38 17.63 -10.06
N SER A 384 -10.44 16.42 -9.49
CA SER A 384 -10.33 16.21 -8.03
C SER A 384 -8.98 16.70 -7.49
N THR A 385 -7.91 16.49 -8.26
CA THR A 385 -6.57 16.98 -7.92
C THR A 385 -6.54 18.51 -7.90
N ALA A 386 -7.12 19.17 -8.90
CA ALA A 386 -7.26 20.63 -8.94
C ALA A 386 -8.02 21.16 -7.73
N CYS A 387 -9.20 20.57 -7.44
CA CYS A 387 -10.03 20.95 -6.31
C CYS A 387 -9.33 20.75 -4.97
N THR A 388 -8.41 19.78 -4.85
CA THR A 388 -7.70 19.49 -3.58
C THR A 388 -6.51 20.43 -3.35
N ILE A 389 -5.85 20.89 -4.41
CA ILE A 389 -4.65 21.73 -4.33
C ILE A 389 -5.01 23.22 -4.21
N LEU A 390 -6.13 23.63 -4.82
CA LEU A 390 -6.67 24.98 -4.69
C LEU A 390 -7.39 25.16 -3.34
N PRO A 391 -7.40 26.39 -2.79
CA PRO A 391 -8.19 26.72 -1.60
C PRO A 391 -9.68 26.41 -1.78
N GLN A 392 -10.33 25.81 -0.77
CA GLN A 392 -11.77 25.49 -0.81
C GLN A 392 -12.67 26.73 -0.73
N SER A 393 -12.12 27.87 -0.31
CA SER A 393 -12.79 29.17 -0.32
C SER A 393 -13.11 29.64 -1.74
N ASP A 394 -12.36 29.18 -2.73
CA ASP A 394 -12.43 29.69 -4.08
C ASP A 394 -13.72 29.21 -4.77
N ARG A 395 -14.24 30.03 -5.70
CA ARG A 395 -15.44 29.69 -6.47
C ARG A 395 -15.20 28.51 -7.40
N PHE A 396 -13.98 28.39 -7.94
CA PHE A 396 -13.61 27.41 -8.96
C PHE A 396 -13.80 25.94 -8.53
N PRO A 397 -13.29 25.46 -7.38
CA PRO A 397 -13.53 24.08 -6.94
C PRO A 397 -15.01 23.71 -6.85
N LYS A 398 -15.87 24.65 -6.40
CA LYS A 398 -17.33 24.43 -6.31
C LYS A 398 -17.96 24.27 -7.70
N LEU A 399 -17.58 25.13 -8.65
CA LEU A 399 -18.04 25.05 -10.04
C LEU A 399 -17.59 23.76 -10.72
N MET A 400 -16.31 23.38 -10.55
CA MET A 400 -15.76 22.11 -11.05
C MET A 400 -16.51 20.89 -10.54
N GLN A 401 -16.77 20.83 -9.23
CA GLN A 401 -17.49 19.70 -8.64
C GLN A 401 -18.94 19.65 -9.12
N LYS A 402 -19.61 20.81 -9.25
CA LYS A 402 -20.97 20.90 -9.80
C LYS A 402 -21.01 20.39 -11.25
N GLU A 403 -20.02 20.75 -12.06
CA GLU A 403 -19.95 20.32 -13.45
C GLU A 403 -19.70 18.81 -13.58
N LEU A 404 -18.79 18.24 -12.78
CA LEU A 404 -18.63 16.78 -12.73
C LEU A 404 -19.93 16.06 -12.30
N GLN A 405 -20.71 16.65 -11.38
CA GLN A 405 -22.00 16.09 -11.01
C GLN A 405 -23.03 16.19 -12.13
N ARG A 406 -23.03 17.28 -12.92
CA ARG A 406 -23.87 17.43 -14.12
C ARG A 406 -23.56 16.32 -15.12
N LEU A 407 -22.29 16.11 -15.45
CA LEU A 407 -21.86 15.07 -16.40
C LEU A 407 -22.31 13.66 -15.95
N ARG A 408 -22.13 13.34 -14.67
CA ARG A 408 -22.59 12.05 -14.12
C ARG A 408 -24.11 11.88 -14.20
N LYS A 409 -24.87 12.95 -13.97
CA LYS A 409 -26.34 12.92 -14.03
C LYS A 409 -26.86 12.78 -15.46
N ALA A 410 -26.23 13.45 -16.42
CA ALA A 410 -26.62 13.35 -17.83
C ALA A 410 -26.51 11.89 -18.33
N ILE A 411 -25.41 11.21 -17.99
CA ILE A 411 -25.20 9.80 -18.33
C ILE A 411 -26.26 8.91 -17.68
N ARG A 412 -26.58 9.18 -16.41
CA ARG A 412 -27.62 8.44 -15.69
C ARG A 412 -29.02 8.60 -16.30
N ALA A 413 -29.35 9.76 -16.86
CA ALA A 413 -30.64 9.99 -17.51
C ALA A 413 -30.74 9.19 -18.82
N PHE A 414 -29.65 9.16 -19.60
CA PHE A 414 -29.56 8.38 -20.84
C PHE A 414 -29.73 6.87 -20.62
N ASP A 415 -29.14 6.31 -19.56
CA ASP A 415 -29.30 4.90 -19.17
C ASP A 415 -30.73 4.54 -18.70
N LEU A 416 -31.52 5.51 -18.22
CA LEU A 416 -32.89 5.26 -17.77
C LEU A 416 -33.88 5.31 -18.93
N ASP A 417 -33.73 6.27 -19.86
CA ASP A 417 -34.58 6.38 -21.05
C ASP A 417 -34.40 5.17 -22.00
N THR A 418 -33.20 4.59 -22.06
CA THR A 418 -32.92 3.39 -22.88
C THR A 418 -33.53 2.10 -22.31
N LEU A 419 -33.77 2.03 -21.00
CA LEU A 419 -34.44 0.90 -20.36
C LEU A 419 -35.97 0.96 -20.54
N ASP A 420 -36.56 2.16 -20.55
CA ASP A 420 -38.01 2.34 -20.76
C ASP A 420 -38.45 2.09 -22.22
N THR A 421 -37.54 2.21 -23.21
CA THR A 421 -37.84 1.89 -24.62
C THR A 421 -37.74 0.40 -24.98
N LEU A 422 -37.28 -0.45 -24.07
CA LEU A 422 -37.14 -1.91 -24.24
C LEU A 422 -38.18 -2.72 -23.44
N GLY A 423 -39.19 -2.03 -22.87
CA GLY A 423 -40.30 -2.63 -22.11
C GLY A 423 -41.51 -2.96 -22.99
#